data_AF-A0AAW6QC13-F1
#
_entry.id   AF-A0AAW6QC13-F1
#
_cell.length_a   1.000
_cell.length_b   1.000
_cell.length_c   1.000
_cell.angle_alpha   90.00
_cell.angle_beta   90.00
_cell.angle_gamma   90.00
#
_symmetry.space_group_name_H-M   'P 1'
#
loop_
_entity.id
_entity.type
_entity.pdbx_description
1 polymer ?
#
loop_
_entity_poly.entity_id
_entity_poly.type
_entity_poly.pdbx_seq_one_letter_code
_entity_poly.pdbx_strand_id
1 'polypeptide(L)'
;MISLGFAMVNSASAEDYPKTTHEKVQQLQQPLPETAAKRAPTQAELTKANPDLKIDAVNEKFAKDFPRQYETWAKTADQTEFHREVEDDPRMIVMWGGYAFAKEFNSPRGHFYAVTDVRNILRTGAPKNANDGPQAMACWTCKGPDVPRLIAEWGEEGYFSGKWAKAGSEVVNSIGCADCHDTQSQEFKDGKPALRVARPHVLRALDTVGKTFATSDRTDQRAGVCANCHVEYYFDKSTGVNNVVFPWYKGRDVDSIEKYYDEIEFKDWEHSISKAPMLKAQHPDFEAWSMGTHGKNGVTCIDCHMAKKQDKDGKVFTDHQVVGNPVVDNFQNTCARCHDQSQETLVKTVAQHKADVREVMIKLEDQIVKAHFEAKAAWDAGATKEEMKDALQAIRHAQWRWDFAAASHGMHMHAPDVALKIIASGLDRAADARAKLAVILAKHGVQQPINYPDISTAEKAWKVMGIDIEKERKDKEEFIKTVIPEWNKEAIEKGLILTPPPTTPEK
;
A
#
# COMPACT_ATOMS: atom_id res chain seq x y z
N MET A 1 15.73 53.46 -63.12
CA MET A 1 16.30 54.23 -61.99
C MET A 1 15.59 53.79 -60.73
N ILE A 2 16.41 53.47 -59.73
CA ILE A 2 16.11 53.37 -58.28
C ILE A 2 15.38 52.10 -57.81
N SER A 3 16.22 51.22 -57.29
CA SER A 3 16.01 50.11 -56.36
C SER A 3 15.42 50.59 -55.03
N LEU A 4 14.47 49.85 -54.47
CA LEU A 4 14.08 49.92 -53.06
C LEU A 4 14.18 48.50 -52.49
N GLY A 5 15.26 48.25 -51.75
CA GLY A 5 15.52 46.99 -51.07
C GLY A 5 14.62 46.80 -49.86
N PHE A 6 13.98 45.63 -49.79
CA PHE A 6 13.39 45.12 -48.56
C PHE A 6 14.51 44.43 -47.75
N ALA A 7 14.86 45.01 -46.60
CA ALA A 7 15.69 44.34 -45.61
C ALA A 7 14.83 43.30 -44.86
N MET A 8 15.23 42.02 -44.96
CA MET A 8 14.75 40.97 -44.07
C MET A 8 15.29 41.23 -42.66
N VAL A 9 14.40 41.39 -41.69
CA VAL A 9 14.77 41.33 -40.28
C VAL A 9 14.73 39.86 -39.87
N ASN A 10 15.91 39.32 -39.55
CA ASN A 10 16.10 38.02 -38.94
C ASN A 10 15.21 37.86 -37.71
N SER A 11 14.39 36.81 -37.67
CA SER A 11 13.77 36.32 -36.44
C SER A 11 14.88 35.77 -35.55
N ALA A 12 15.21 36.51 -34.50
CA ALA A 12 16.02 36.00 -33.39
C ALA A 12 15.30 34.79 -32.76
N SER A 13 16.09 33.76 -32.51
CA SER A 13 15.76 32.54 -31.80
C SER A 13 14.96 32.79 -30.52
N ALA A 14 13.98 31.93 -30.26
CA ALA A 14 13.36 31.81 -28.95
C ALA A 14 14.46 31.58 -27.91
N GLU A 15 14.75 32.60 -27.11
CA GLU A 15 15.66 32.53 -25.99
C GLU A 15 15.08 31.60 -24.92
N ASP A 16 15.93 30.69 -24.43
CA ASP A 16 15.72 29.82 -23.29
C ASP A 16 15.36 30.63 -22.03
N TYR A 17 14.07 30.75 -21.74
CA TYR A 17 13.61 31.11 -20.40
C TYR A 17 13.65 29.87 -19.50
N PRO A 18 14.26 29.93 -18.31
CA PRO A 18 14.22 28.82 -17.37
C PRO A 18 12.78 28.56 -16.95
N LYS A 19 12.21 27.42 -17.38
CA LYS A 19 10.89 26.96 -16.98
C LYS A 19 10.76 26.97 -15.47
N THR A 20 9.64 27.50 -14.97
CA THR A 20 9.37 27.55 -13.54
C THR A 20 9.29 26.14 -12.96
N THR A 21 9.59 25.97 -11.67
CA THR A 21 9.53 24.67 -10.98
C THR A 21 8.16 23.99 -11.13
N HIS A 22 7.09 24.78 -11.28
CA HIS A 22 5.72 24.32 -11.48
C HIS A 22 5.50 23.68 -12.86
N GLU A 23 6.03 24.28 -13.93
CA GLU A 23 5.98 23.68 -15.28
C GLU A 23 6.77 22.36 -15.33
N LYS A 24 7.83 22.24 -14.53
CA LYS A 24 8.62 20.99 -14.40
C LYS A 24 7.86 19.88 -13.65
N VAL A 25 7.00 20.21 -12.69
CA VAL A 25 6.14 19.22 -11.99
C VAL A 25 5.02 18.74 -12.90
N GLN A 26 4.40 19.61 -13.70
CA GLN A 26 3.41 19.21 -14.70
C GLN A 26 3.99 18.29 -15.79
N GLN A 27 5.26 18.45 -16.15
CA GLN A 27 5.92 17.56 -17.11
C GLN A 27 5.99 16.10 -16.63
N LEU A 28 6.05 15.86 -15.31
CA LEU A 28 6.03 14.50 -14.74
C LEU A 28 4.65 13.88 -14.71
N GLN A 29 3.59 14.68 -14.90
CA GLN A 29 2.19 14.24 -14.89
C GLN A 29 1.61 14.10 -16.30
N GLN A 30 2.46 14.11 -17.33
CA GLN A 30 2.02 13.90 -18.71
C GLN A 30 1.60 12.44 -18.93
N PRO A 31 0.54 12.21 -19.74
CA PRO A 31 0.03 10.87 -20.00
C PRO A 31 1.07 9.99 -20.69
N LEU A 32 1.09 8.71 -20.31
CA LEU A 32 1.88 7.70 -21.01
C LEU A 32 1.43 7.50 -22.49
N PRO A 33 2.33 7.06 -23.38
CA PRO A 33 1.95 6.60 -24.72
C PRO A 33 0.95 5.43 -24.67
N GLU A 34 -0.04 5.39 -25.57
CA GLU A 34 -1.11 4.36 -25.62
C GLU A 34 -0.58 2.91 -25.65
N THR A 35 0.64 2.68 -26.12
CA THR A 35 1.27 1.35 -26.19
C THR A 35 1.69 0.76 -24.82
N ALA A 36 1.60 1.53 -23.72
CA ALA A 36 1.98 1.09 -22.37
C ALA A 36 0.85 0.34 -21.62
N ALA A 37 -0.35 0.24 -22.18
CA ALA A 37 -1.58 -0.02 -21.43
C ALA A 37 -1.77 -1.45 -20.85
N LYS A 38 -0.82 -2.39 -20.97
CA LYS A 38 -1.05 -3.80 -20.58
C LYS A 38 0.09 -4.53 -19.85
N ARG A 39 1.15 -3.82 -19.43
CA ARG A 39 2.31 -4.46 -18.77
C ARG A 39 3.01 -3.53 -17.78
N ALA A 40 3.77 -4.13 -16.86
CA ALA A 40 4.76 -3.45 -16.04
C ALA A 40 5.71 -2.58 -16.89
N PRO A 41 6.28 -1.49 -16.32
CA PRO A 41 7.15 -0.58 -17.05
C PRO A 41 8.47 -1.25 -17.47
N THR A 42 9.02 -0.80 -18.59
CA THR A 42 10.38 -1.12 -19.03
C THR A 42 11.39 -0.16 -18.42
N GLN A 43 12.67 -0.49 -18.53
CA GLN A 43 13.77 0.38 -18.08
C GLN A 43 13.75 1.80 -18.68
N ALA A 44 13.25 1.94 -19.92
CA ALA A 44 13.15 3.23 -20.61
C ALA A 44 11.98 4.08 -20.09
N GLU A 45 10.94 3.46 -19.54
CA GLU A 45 9.76 4.10 -18.97
C GLU A 45 9.93 4.50 -17.49
N LEU A 46 11.03 4.09 -16.86
CA LEU A 46 11.39 4.52 -15.51
C LEU A 46 11.87 5.97 -15.51
N THR A 47 11.32 6.76 -14.59
CA THR A 47 11.65 8.17 -14.41
C THR A 47 13.14 8.32 -14.11
N LYS A 48 13.81 9.17 -14.88
CA LYS A 48 15.23 9.48 -14.68
C LYS A 48 15.41 10.49 -13.56
N ALA A 49 16.61 10.52 -12.99
CA ALA A 49 16.98 11.51 -11.99
C ALA A 49 16.77 12.93 -12.55
N ASN A 50 16.18 13.78 -11.73
CA ASN A 50 15.96 15.19 -12.00
C ASN A 50 16.40 16.01 -10.78
N PRO A 51 17.69 16.38 -10.68
CA PRO A 51 18.22 17.12 -9.54
C PRO A 51 17.67 18.54 -9.40
N ASP A 52 17.02 19.07 -10.45
CA ASP A 52 16.32 20.36 -10.41
C ASP A 52 14.97 20.28 -9.68
N LEU A 53 14.38 19.09 -9.59
CA LEU A 53 13.13 18.89 -8.84
C LEU A 53 13.44 18.86 -7.35
N LYS A 54 13.24 19.99 -6.68
CA LYS A 54 13.43 20.10 -5.23
C LYS A 54 12.20 19.60 -4.48
N ILE A 55 12.43 18.68 -3.55
CA ILE A 55 11.39 18.13 -2.66
C ILE A 55 11.76 18.47 -1.21
N ASP A 56 10.92 19.26 -0.55
CA ASP A 56 11.04 19.53 0.88
C ASP A 56 10.39 18.40 1.69
N ALA A 57 11.20 17.43 2.11
CA ALA A 57 10.74 16.26 2.86
C ALA A 57 10.49 16.51 4.36
N VAL A 58 11.09 17.56 4.93
CA VAL A 58 10.96 17.89 6.35
C VAL A 58 9.64 18.61 6.60
N ASN A 59 8.67 17.93 7.23
CA ASN A 59 7.31 18.42 7.43
C ASN A 59 7.25 19.69 8.29
N GLU A 60 8.12 19.79 9.30
CA GLU A 60 8.22 20.91 10.24
C GLU A 60 8.47 22.25 9.55
N LYS A 61 9.10 22.25 8.36
CA LYS A 61 9.34 23.47 7.58
C LYS A 61 8.05 24.19 7.21
N PHE A 62 6.94 23.47 7.10
CA PHE A 62 5.64 24.01 6.73
C PHE A 62 4.80 24.46 7.93
N ALA A 63 5.25 24.21 9.16
CA ALA A 63 4.48 24.49 10.37
C ALA A 63 4.17 25.99 10.55
N LYS A 64 5.13 26.86 10.21
CA LYS A 64 4.97 28.31 10.34
C LYS A 64 3.96 28.88 9.33
N ASP A 65 4.03 28.40 8.08
CA ASP A 65 3.26 28.96 6.97
C ASP A 65 1.85 28.34 6.90
N PHE A 66 1.71 27.08 7.33
CA PHE A 66 0.45 26.32 7.32
C PHE A 66 0.13 25.69 8.69
N PRO A 67 0.02 26.49 9.77
CA PRO A 67 -0.07 25.98 11.14
C PRO A 67 -1.29 25.06 11.35
N ARG A 68 -2.45 25.39 10.76
CA ARG A 68 -3.68 24.58 10.93
C ARG A 68 -3.53 23.18 10.33
N GLN A 69 -2.98 23.11 9.13
CA GLN A 69 -2.75 21.87 8.41
C GLN A 69 -1.67 21.04 9.12
N TYR A 70 -0.56 21.69 9.50
CA TYR A 70 0.53 21.03 10.19
C TYR A 70 0.11 20.49 11.57
N GLU A 71 -0.53 21.31 12.40
CA GLU A 71 -0.98 20.91 13.74
C GLU A 71 -1.98 19.75 13.69
N THR A 72 -2.90 19.74 12.73
CA THR A 72 -3.84 18.62 12.59
C THR A 72 -3.18 17.37 12.01
N TRP A 73 -2.26 17.50 11.05
CA TRP A 73 -1.43 16.38 10.59
C TRP A 73 -0.64 15.74 11.74
N ALA A 74 -0.03 16.57 12.59
CA ALA A 74 0.77 16.10 13.73
C ALA A 74 -0.05 15.29 14.73
N LYS A 75 -1.36 15.56 14.87
CA LYS A 75 -2.28 14.78 15.71
C LYS A 75 -2.57 13.36 15.21
N THR A 76 -2.04 12.97 14.05
CA THR A 76 -1.98 11.53 13.73
C THR A 76 -1.04 10.77 14.68
N ALA A 77 -0.18 11.47 15.43
CA ALA A 77 0.55 10.88 16.56
C ALA A 77 -0.37 10.43 17.71
N ASP A 78 -1.58 11.00 17.85
CA ASP A 78 -2.53 10.59 18.89
C ASP A 78 -3.21 9.24 18.56
N GLN A 79 -3.08 8.77 17.31
CA GLN A 79 -3.69 7.52 16.82
C GLN A 79 -2.69 6.37 17.00
N THR A 80 -2.47 5.97 18.25
CA THR A 80 -1.43 5.01 18.64
C THR A 80 -1.87 3.55 18.54
N GLU A 81 -3.17 3.30 18.74
CA GLU A 81 -3.75 1.96 18.86
C GLU A 81 -3.55 1.14 17.58
N PHE A 82 -3.14 -0.11 17.76
CA PHE A 82 -3.11 -1.12 16.71
C PHE A 82 -3.34 -2.52 17.27
N HIS A 83 -3.86 -3.41 16.42
CA HIS A 83 -4.05 -4.82 16.70
C HIS A 83 -2.90 -5.63 16.10
N ARG A 84 -2.52 -6.72 16.77
CA ARG A 84 -1.57 -7.69 16.23
C ARG A 84 -2.37 -8.77 15.52
N GLU A 85 -2.76 -8.49 14.30
CA GLU A 85 -3.72 -9.27 13.53
C GLU A 85 -3.39 -10.77 13.44
N VAL A 86 -2.12 -11.15 13.31
CA VAL A 86 -1.70 -12.58 13.30
C VAL A 86 -1.73 -13.23 14.68
N GLU A 87 -1.67 -12.44 15.75
CA GLU A 87 -1.82 -12.93 17.12
C GLU A 87 -3.31 -13.08 17.47
N ASP A 88 -4.14 -12.13 17.02
CA ASP A 88 -5.60 -12.14 17.18
C ASP A 88 -6.27 -13.21 16.30
N ASP A 89 -5.70 -13.48 15.12
CA ASP A 89 -6.11 -14.54 14.19
C ASP A 89 -4.93 -15.42 13.72
N PRO A 90 -4.64 -16.52 14.45
CA PRO A 90 -3.55 -17.43 14.10
C PRO A 90 -3.69 -18.17 12.76
N ARG A 91 -4.87 -18.15 12.10
CA ARG A 91 -5.05 -18.75 10.76
C ARG A 91 -4.17 -18.04 9.74
N MET A 92 -3.99 -16.73 9.91
CA MET A 92 -3.15 -15.91 9.03
C MET A 92 -1.69 -16.36 9.02
N ILE A 93 -1.18 -16.86 10.15
CA ILE A 93 0.18 -17.43 10.23
C ILE A 93 0.32 -18.65 9.31
N VAL A 94 -0.72 -19.50 9.27
CA VAL A 94 -0.73 -20.67 8.39
C VAL A 94 -0.86 -20.25 6.92
N MET A 95 -1.86 -19.42 6.59
CA MET A 95 -2.13 -18.98 5.21
C MET A 95 -0.95 -18.22 4.58
N TRP A 96 -0.20 -17.46 5.38
CA TRP A 96 1.03 -16.79 4.92
C TRP A 96 2.29 -17.60 5.17
N GLY A 97 2.17 -18.93 5.30
CA GLY A 97 3.28 -19.84 5.52
C GLY A 97 4.43 -19.64 4.54
N GLY A 98 5.61 -19.30 5.05
CA GLY A 98 6.81 -19.01 4.23
C GLY A 98 6.94 -17.55 3.79
N TYR A 99 6.01 -16.67 4.19
CA TYR A 99 6.05 -15.25 3.87
C TYR A 99 6.23 -14.38 5.11
N ALA A 100 6.76 -13.16 4.93
CA ALA A 100 7.10 -12.28 6.04
C ALA A 100 5.87 -11.89 6.90
N PHE A 101 4.68 -11.83 6.30
CA PHE A 101 3.44 -11.52 7.01
C PHE A 101 3.06 -12.56 8.07
N ALA A 102 3.48 -13.82 7.92
CA ALA A 102 3.28 -14.83 8.97
C ALA A 102 4.10 -14.55 10.24
N LYS A 103 5.12 -13.70 10.18
CA LYS A 103 5.91 -13.30 11.36
C LYS A 103 5.23 -12.19 12.13
N GLU A 104 4.77 -11.15 11.44
CA GLU A 104 4.07 -10.01 12.03
C GLU A 104 3.23 -9.26 10.99
N PHE A 105 1.98 -9.01 11.37
CA PHE A 105 1.04 -8.14 10.68
C PHE A 105 0.21 -7.42 11.74
N ASN A 106 0.18 -6.10 11.64
CA ASN A 106 -0.49 -5.22 12.59
C ASN A 106 -1.50 -4.37 11.82
N SER A 107 -2.61 -4.02 12.46
CA SER A 107 -3.56 -3.05 11.89
C SER A 107 -2.87 -1.69 11.68
N PRO A 108 -3.30 -0.88 10.71
CA PRO A 108 -2.74 0.45 10.52
C PRO A 108 -3.06 1.34 11.72
N ARG A 109 -2.21 2.37 11.91
CA ARG A 109 -2.39 3.47 12.86
C ARG A 109 -2.00 4.79 12.21
N GLY A 110 -1.91 5.88 12.98
CA GLY A 110 -1.72 7.22 12.43
C GLY A 110 -0.50 7.37 11.51
N HIS A 111 -0.63 8.20 10.47
CA HIS A 111 0.42 8.47 9.46
C HIS A 111 1.76 8.91 10.07
N PHE A 112 1.74 9.56 11.24
CA PHE A 112 2.94 9.89 12.00
C PHE A 112 3.87 8.68 12.24
N TYR A 113 3.31 7.48 12.41
CA TYR A 113 4.05 6.26 12.73
C TYR A 113 4.58 5.48 11.53
N ALA A 114 4.28 5.88 10.29
CA ALA A 114 4.62 5.06 9.11
C ALA A 114 6.11 4.68 9.03
N VAL A 115 7.04 5.62 9.28
CA VAL A 115 8.48 5.34 9.33
C VAL A 115 8.86 4.50 10.54
N THR A 116 8.30 4.77 11.72
CA THR A 116 8.53 3.97 12.94
C THR A 116 8.10 2.51 12.72
N ASP A 117 6.92 2.29 12.15
CA ASP A 117 6.35 0.96 12.02
C ASP A 117 7.10 0.11 10.99
N VAL A 118 7.49 0.68 9.85
CA VAL A 118 8.31 -0.06 8.87
C VAL A 118 9.71 -0.38 9.41
N ARG A 119 10.26 0.48 10.28
CA ARG A 119 11.51 0.22 10.98
C ARG A 119 11.39 -0.88 12.03
N ASN A 120 10.25 -0.99 12.69
CA ASN A 120 10.07 -1.84 13.86
C ASN A 120 9.44 -3.20 13.56
N ILE A 121 8.73 -3.35 12.45
CA ILE A 121 8.05 -4.60 12.10
C ILE A 121 9.04 -5.72 11.78
N LEU A 122 8.75 -6.95 12.23
CA LEU A 122 9.58 -8.14 12.00
C LEU A 122 9.77 -8.43 10.50
N ARG A 123 8.84 -7.96 9.65
CA ARG A 123 8.91 -8.17 8.20
C ARG A 123 10.17 -7.58 7.56
N THR A 124 10.73 -6.50 8.10
CA THR A 124 11.97 -5.88 7.60
C THR A 124 13.23 -6.53 8.17
N GLY A 125 13.10 -7.45 9.13
CA GLY A 125 14.21 -8.16 9.75
C GLY A 125 15.14 -7.25 10.55
N ALA A 126 16.37 -7.72 10.74
CA ALA A 126 17.40 -7.07 11.55
C ALA A 126 18.72 -6.92 10.76
N PRO A 127 18.74 -6.15 9.66
CA PRO A 127 19.90 -6.05 8.78
C PRO A 127 21.11 -5.47 9.52
N LYS A 128 22.30 -6.04 9.29
CA LYS A 128 23.56 -5.59 9.93
C LYS A 128 24.33 -4.57 9.09
N ASN A 129 23.98 -4.38 7.82
CA ASN A 129 24.55 -3.36 6.93
C ASN A 129 23.57 -3.01 5.79
N ALA A 130 23.94 -2.02 4.96
CA ALA A 130 23.11 -1.49 3.88
C ALA A 130 22.71 -2.50 2.78
N ASN A 131 23.44 -3.62 2.66
CA ASN A 131 23.19 -4.67 1.66
C ASN A 131 22.53 -5.92 2.25
N ASP A 132 22.18 -5.89 3.54
CA ASP A 132 21.58 -6.99 4.27
C ASP A 132 20.05 -6.82 4.42
N GLY A 133 19.39 -7.87 4.92
CA GLY A 133 17.98 -7.88 5.25
C GLY A 133 17.09 -8.51 4.16
N PRO A 134 15.88 -8.94 4.55
CA PRO A 134 14.97 -9.63 3.65
C PRO A 134 14.35 -8.70 2.61
N GLN A 135 14.11 -7.43 2.95
CA GLN A 135 13.28 -6.52 2.15
C GLN A 135 14.09 -5.65 1.17
N ALA A 136 13.45 -5.28 0.08
CA ALA A 136 13.98 -4.36 -0.93
C ALA A 136 13.74 -2.89 -0.55
N MET A 137 14.45 -1.98 -1.23
CA MET A 137 14.21 -0.54 -1.14
C MET A 137 12.74 -0.14 -1.29
N ALA A 138 11.99 -0.88 -2.11
CA ALA A 138 10.57 -0.66 -2.38
C ALA A 138 9.68 -0.62 -1.12
N CYS A 139 10.07 -1.23 0.00
CA CYS A 139 9.29 -1.18 1.24
C CYS A 139 9.19 0.23 1.86
N TRP A 140 10.08 1.17 1.51
CA TRP A 140 10.00 2.56 1.93
C TRP A 140 8.95 3.37 1.18
N THR A 141 8.54 2.92 -0.01
CA THR A 141 7.89 3.76 -1.03
C THR A 141 6.66 4.48 -0.53
N CYS A 142 5.88 3.86 0.33
CA CYS A 142 4.62 4.41 0.85
C CYS A 142 4.74 4.91 2.30
N LYS A 143 5.92 5.37 2.73
CA LYS A 143 6.19 5.65 4.15
C LYS A 143 6.59 7.10 4.46
N GLY A 144 6.93 7.91 3.47
CA GLY A 144 7.23 9.31 3.71
C GLY A 144 7.72 10.11 2.50
N PRO A 145 7.86 11.43 2.67
CA PRO A 145 8.20 12.38 1.61
C PRO A 145 9.69 12.36 1.23
N ASP A 146 10.54 11.65 1.97
CA ASP A 146 11.90 11.35 1.53
C ASP A 146 11.90 10.47 0.27
N VAL A 147 10.86 9.67 0.04
CA VAL A 147 10.76 8.83 -1.16
C VAL A 147 10.74 9.66 -2.45
N PRO A 148 9.81 10.62 -2.65
CA PRO A 148 9.85 11.46 -3.84
C PRO A 148 11.13 12.31 -3.93
N ARG A 149 11.76 12.69 -2.81
CA ARG A 149 13.09 13.33 -2.80
C ARG A 149 14.14 12.41 -3.42
N LEU A 150 14.25 11.18 -2.94
CA LEU A 150 15.21 10.19 -3.45
C LEU A 150 14.93 9.77 -4.90
N ILE A 151 13.66 9.67 -5.30
CA ILE A 151 13.30 9.42 -6.71
C ILE A 151 13.72 10.60 -7.60
N ALA A 152 13.56 11.84 -7.13
CA ALA A 152 14.06 13.01 -7.86
C ALA A 152 15.59 13.00 -7.97
N GLU A 153 16.31 12.69 -6.89
CA GLU A 153 17.78 12.69 -6.86
C GLU A 153 18.39 11.52 -7.64
N TRP A 154 17.83 10.31 -7.52
CA TRP A 154 18.44 9.06 -8.00
C TRP A 154 17.74 8.46 -9.22
N GLY A 155 16.56 8.96 -9.59
CA GLY A 155 15.66 8.30 -10.53
C GLY A 155 15.00 7.06 -9.92
N GLU A 156 13.96 6.53 -10.58
CA GLU A 156 13.25 5.33 -10.11
C GLU A 156 14.16 4.11 -10.05
N GLU A 157 15.01 3.89 -11.06
CA GLU A 157 15.96 2.78 -11.08
C GLU A 157 16.94 2.85 -9.89
N GLY A 158 17.53 4.02 -9.65
CA GLY A 158 18.47 4.23 -8.55
C GLY A 158 17.81 4.07 -7.18
N TYR A 159 16.57 4.55 -7.04
CA TYR A 159 15.77 4.39 -5.82
C TYR A 159 15.39 2.93 -5.54
N PHE A 160 14.86 2.19 -6.52
CA PHE A 160 14.45 0.80 -6.33
C PHE A 160 15.61 -0.20 -6.25
N SER A 161 16.85 0.24 -6.51
CA SER A 161 18.05 -0.58 -6.39
C SER A 161 18.47 -0.85 -4.93
N GLY A 162 18.72 -2.11 -4.61
CA GLY A 162 19.28 -2.54 -3.32
C GLY A 162 18.25 -2.93 -2.25
N LYS A 163 18.74 -3.04 -1.01
CA LYS A 163 17.96 -3.49 0.14
C LYS A 163 17.32 -2.33 0.90
N TRP A 164 16.27 -2.64 1.65
CA TRP A 164 15.61 -1.68 2.55
C TRP A 164 16.59 -0.95 3.47
N ALA A 165 17.61 -1.66 3.98
CA ALA A 165 18.62 -1.08 4.87
C ALA A 165 19.44 0.06 4.24
N LYS A 166 19.56 0.12 2.90
CA LYS A 166 20.33 1.14 2.17
C LYS A 166 19.87 2.57 2.48
N ALA A 167 18.56 2.77 2.65
CA ALA A 167 17.98 4.09 2.87
C ALA A 167 17.55 4.35 4.31
N GLY A 168 18.05 3.57 5.26
CA GLY A 168 17.67 3.70 6.66
C GLY A 168 17.92 5.09 7.27
N SER A 169 19.05 5.72 6.88
CA SER A 169 19.41 7.10 7.24
C SER A 169 18.95 8.15 6.23
N GLU A 170 18.25 7.76 5.16
CA GLU A 170 17.77 8.65 4.09
C GLU A 170 16.25 8.85 4.12
N VAL A 171 15.49 7.82 4.51
CA VAL A 171 14.04 7.86 4.69
C VAL A 171 13.73 7.93 6.17
N VAL A 172 13.53 9.16 6.65
CA VAL A 172 13.49 9.48 8.08
C VAL A 172 12.26 10.31 8.46
N ASN A 173 11.69 11.05 7.51
CA ASN A 173 10.46 11.81 7.70
C ASN A 173 9.25 10.92 7.38
N SER A 174 8.27 10.87 8.29
CA SER A 174 7.02 10.14 8.04
C SER A 174 6.13 10.86 7.02
N ILE A 175 5.11 10.14 6.52
CA ILE A 175 4.10 10.61 5.55
C ILE A 175 3.69 12.05 5.87
N GLY A 176 3.78 12.94 4.88
CA GLY A 176 3.49 14.35 5.13
C GLY A 176 3.33 15.22 3.88
N CYS A 177 3.64 16.51 3.99
CA CYS A 177 3.16 17.53 3.05
C CYS A 177 3.55 17.21 1.60
N ALA A 178 4.81 16.89 1.36
CA ALA A 178 5.32 16.64 0.01
C ALA A 178 4.86 15.29 -0.58
N ASP A 179 4.20 14.39 0.15
CA ASP A 179 3.59 13.21 -0.47
C ASP A 179 2.35 13.56 -1.32
N CYS A 180 1.65 14.64 -0.95
CA CYS A 180 0.34 14.99 -1.51
C CYS A 180 0.29 16.38 -2.15
N HIS A 181 1.27 17.25 -1.88
CA HIS A 181 1.30 18.64 -2.33
C HIS A 181 2.56 18.97 -3.13
N ASP A 182 2.42 19.78 -4.17
CA ASP A 182 3.54 20.46 -4.84
C ASP A 182 3.98 21.66 -4.00
N THR A 183 4.80 21.38 -2.99
CA THR A 183 5.24 22.36 -1.98
C THR A 183 6.11 23.48 -2.55
N GLN A 184 6.65 23.31 -3.77
CA GLN A 184 7.47 24.33 -4.43
C GLN A 184 6.64 25.32 -5.26
N SER A 185 5.40 24.97 -5.58
CA SER A 185 4.53 25.81 -6.41
C SER A 185 4.18 27.13 -5.73
N GLN A 186 3.96 28.17 -6.55
CA GLN A 186 3.40 29.42 -6.05
C GLN A 186 1.99 29.21 -5.49
N GLU A 187 1.20 28.32 -6.10
CA GLU A 187 -0.13 27.99 -5.62
C GLU A 187 -0.13 27.48 -4.17
N PHE A 188 0.80 26.59 -3.83
CA PHE A 188 0.95 26.10 -2.45
C PHE A 188 1.32 27.23 -1.50
N LYS A 189 2.28 28.08 -1.87
CA LYS A 189 2.71 29.25 -1.08
C LYS A 189 1.57 30.26 -0.86
N ASP A 190 0.65 30.37 -1.81
CA ASP A 190 -0.56 31.20 -1.73
C ASP A 190 -1.68 30.55 -0.88
N GLY A 191 -1.46 29.36 -0.33
CA GLY A 191 -2.43 28.63 0.50
C GLY A 191 -3.43 27.77 -0.26
N LYS A 192 -3.24 27.57 -1.57
CA LYS A 192 -3.98 26.56 -2.35
C LYS A 192 -3.39 25.18 -2.09
N PRO A 193 -4.16 24.10 -2.31
CA PRO A 193 -3.65 22.75 -2.07
C PRO A 193 -2.54 22.33 -3.05
N ALA A 194 -2.56 22.74 -4.32
CA ALA A 194 -1.59 22.28 -5.33
C ALA A 194 -1.37 20.74 -5.25
N LEU A 195 -2.46 19.97 -5.37
CA LEU A 195 -2.41 18.50 -5.19
C LEU A 195 -1.45 17.87 -6.19
N ARG A 196 -0.69 16.85 -5.73
CA ARG A 196 0.17 16.05 -6.59
C ARG A 196 0.12 14.57 -6.21
N VAL A 197 0.31 13.73 -7.21
CA VAL A 197 0.82 12.38 -7.02
C VAL A 197 2.35 12.45 -7.05
N ALA A 198 3.00 12.08 -5.95
CA ALA A 198 4.44 12.25 -5.77
C ALA A 198 5.27 11.08 -6.32
N ARG A 199 4.61 10.01 -6.77
CA ARG A 199 5.21 8.74 -7.15
C ARG A 199 4.93 8.42 -8.63
N PRO A 200 5.95 8.30 -9.48
CA PRO A 200 5.71 8.09 -10.91
C PRO A 200 4.95 6.80 -11.25
N HIS A 201 5.21 5.69 -10.54
CA HIS A 201 4.45 4.43 -10.73
C HIS A 201 2.94 4.59 -10.49
N VAL A 202 2.53 5.54 -9.64
CA VAL A 202 1.12 5.83 -9.37
C VAL A 202 0.49 6.59 -10.51
N LEU A 203 1.20 7.56 -11.09
CA LEU A 203 0.76 8.25 -12.30
C LEU A 203 0.54 7.25 -13.44
N ARG A 204 1.51 6.35 -13.65
CA ARG A 204 1.39 5.27 -14.64
C ARG A 204 0.16 4.40 -14.38
N ALA A 205 -0.08 4.00 -13.12
CA ALA A 205 -1.22 3.18 -12.76
C ALA A 205 -2.57 3.90 -13.00
N LEU A 206 -2.67 5.18 -12.63
CA LEU A 206 -3.85 6.00 -12.86
C LEU A 206 -4.14 6.18 -14.36
N ASP A 207 -3.12 6.37 -15.19
CA ASP A 207 -3.26 6.42 -16.65
C ASP A 207 -3.85 5.13 -17.21
N THR A 208 -3.45 3.96 -16.70
CA THR A 208 -3.95 2.66 -17.19
C THR A 208 -5.46 2.49 -17.01
N VAL A 209 -6.06 3.24 -16.09
CA VAL A 209 -7.49 3.20 -15.78
C VAL A 209 -8.21 4.49 -16.21
N GLY A 210 -7.61 5.27 -17.10
CA GLY A 210 -8.20 6.48 -17.68
C GLY A 210 -8.36 7.63 -16.68
N LYS A 211 -7.55 7.67 -15.62
CA LYS A 211 -7.57 8.71 -14.57
C LYS A 211 -6.28 9.54 -14.57
N THR A 212 -5.86 10.03 -15.73
CA THR A 212 -4.66 10.88 -15.87
C THR A 212 -4.73 12.09 -14.94
N PHE A 213 -3.89 12.07 -13.90
CA PHE A 213 -4.01 12.99 -12.76
C PHE A 213 -3.98 14.48 -13.16
N ALA A 214 -3.13 14.85 -14.12
CA ALA A 214 -3.00 16.23 -14.59
C ALA A 214 -4.27 16.79 -15.23
N THR A 215 -5.06 15.94 -15.88
CA THR A 215 -6.29 16.32 -16.61
C THR A 215 -7.56 15.91 -15.87
N SER A 216 -7.44 15.13 -14.79
CA SER A 216 -8.54 14.78 -13.92
C SER A 216 -9.16 16.01 -13.26
N ASP A 217 -10.46 15.97 -13.04
CA ASP A 217 -11.13 16.97 -12.22
C ASP A 217 -10.65 16.92 -10.77
N ARG A 218 -11.05 17.92 -9.98
CA ARG A 218 -10.63 18.04 -8.58
C ARG A 218 -11.11 16.86 -7.71
N THR A 219 -12.22 16.24 -8.03
CA THR A 219 -12.78 15.09 -7.30
C THR A 219 -11.87 13.87 -7.50
N ASP A 220 -11.52 13.58 -8.74
CA ASP A 220 -10.60 12.50 -9.07
C ASP A 220 -9.18 12.76 -8.56
N GLN A 221 -8.70 14.01 -8.58
CA GLN A 221 -7.41 14.36 -7.97
C GLN A 221 -7.40 14.14 -6.46
N ARG A 222 -8.50 14.41 -5.75
CA ARG A 222 -8.63 14.12 -4.31
C ARG A 222 -8.51 12.61 -4.05
N ALA A 223 -9.18 11.76 -4.83
CA ALA A 223 -9.01 10.32 -4.68
C ALA A 223 -7.59 9.86 -5.09
N GLY A 224 -7.03 10.44 -6.15
CA GLY A 224 -5.72 10.10 -6.71
C GLY A 224 -4.56 10.33 -5.74
N VAL A 225 -4.62 11.34 -4.86
CA VAL A 225 -3.55 11.54 -3.88
C VAL A 225 -3.46 10.41 -2.85
N CYS A 226 -4.58 9.77 -2.49
CA CYS A 226 -4.60 8.62 -1.60
C CYS A 226 -3.99 7.36 -2.26
N ALA A 227 -4.12 7.27 -3.59
CA ALA A 227 -3.51 6.20 -4.39
C ALA A 227 -1.98 6.26 -4.43
N ASN A 228 -1.34 7.29 -3.85
CA ASN A 228 0.10 7.25 -3.56
C ASN A 228 0.50 5.99 -2.78
N CYS A 229 -0.40 5.47 -1.93
CA CYS A 229 -0.07 4.42 -0.96
C CYS A 229 -1.16 3.36 -0.79
N HIS A 230 -2.44 3.75 -0.81
CA HIS A 230 -3.58 2.92 -0.36
C HIS A 230 -4.18 2.09 -1.51
N VAL A 231 -3.39 1.13 -1.98
CA VAL A 231 -3.63 0.34 -3.19
C VAL A 231 -3.02 -1.07 -3.08
N GLU A 232 -3.48 -1.99 -3.89
CA GLU A 232 -2.78 -3.25 -4.15
C GLU A 232 -1.53 -3.02 -5.00
N TYR A 233 -0.44 -3.73 -4.67
CA TYR A 233 0.82 -3.66 -5.41
C TYR A 233 1.64 -4.94 -5.30
N TYR A 234 2.51 -5.14 -6.29
CA TYR A 234 3.58 -6.13 -6.24
C TYR A 234 4.92 -5.52 -6.61
N PHE A 235 5.99 -6.30 -6.44
CA PHE A 235 7.34 -5.94 -6.86
C PHE A 235 7.68 -6.62 -8.19
N ASP A 236 7.63 -5.84 -9.27
CA ASP A 236 8.08 -6.28 -10.59
C ASP A 236 9.61 -6.19 -10.68
N LYS A 237 10.25 -7.26 -11.18
CA LYS A 237 11.71 -7.35 -11.35
C LYS A 237 12.14 -7.34 -12.82
N SER A 238 11.23 -7.11 -13.77
CA SER A 238 11.52 -7.19 -15.20
C SER A 238 12.61 -6.21 -15.66
N THR A 239 12.81 -5.12 -14.91
CA THR A 239 13.84 -4.12 -15.18
C THR A 239 15.13 -4.32 -14.36
N GLY A 240 15.26 -5.43 -13.63
CA GLY A 240 16.43 -5.73 -12.79
C GLY A 240 16.42 -5.11 -11.38
N VAL A 241 15.41 -4.29 -11.04
CA VAL A 241 15.17 -3.74 -9.69
C VAL A 241 13.74 -4.07 -9.23
N ASN A 242 13.43 -3.91 -7.94
CA ASN A 242 12.09 -4.22 -7.40
C ASN A 242 11.15 -3.01 -7.57
N ASN A 243 10.60 -2.80 -8.76
CA ASN A 243 9.68 -1.70 -9.01
C ASN A 243 8.35 -1.94 -8.30
N VAL A 244 7.80 -0.91 -7.65
CA VAL A 244 6.40 -0.94 -7.21
C VAL A 244 5.50 -0.78 -8.43
N VAL A 245 4.60 -1.74 -8.64
CA VAL A 245 3.64 -1.74 -9.76
C VAL A 245 2.26 -2.08 -9.24
N PHE A 246 1.24 -1.34 -9.70
CA PHE A 246 -0.15 -1.65 -9.41
C PHE A 246 -0.68 -2.56 -10.52
N PRO A 247 -1.30 -3.72 -10.21
CA PRO A 247 -1.67 -4.72 -11.20
C PRO A 247 -2.96 -4.38 -11.96
N TRP A 248 -3.17 -3.12 -12.32
CA TRP A 248 -4.46 -2.59 -12.82
C TRP A 248 -4.67 -2.74 -14.33
N TYR A 249 -3.74 -3.37 -15.04
CA TYR A 249 -3.70 -3.49 -16.50
C TYR A 249 -4.89 -4.21 -17.15
N LYS A 250 -5.70 -4.92 -16.35
CA LYS A 250 -6.93 -5.59 -16.80
C LYS A 250 -8.19 -5.07 -16.13
N GLY A 251 -8.07 -4.12 -15.22
CA GLY A 251 -9.10 -3.75 -14.27
C GLY A 251 -8.56 -3.75 -12.84
N ARG A 252 -9.38 -3.26 -11.92
CA ARG A 252 -9.03 -3.06 -10.50
C ARG A 252 -9.80 -3.98 -9.56
N ASP A 253 -10.74 -4.76 -10.08
CA ASP A 253 -11.45 -5.77 -9.32
C ASP A 253 -10.59 -7.04 -9.12
N VAL A 254 -10.98 -7.86 -8.16
CA VAL A 254 -10.24 -9.06 -7.75
C VAL A 254 -10.04 -10.04 -8.90
N ASP A 255 -11.01 -10.19 -9.80
CA ASP A 255 -10.96 -11.15 -10.91
C ASP A 255 -10.01 -10.66 -12.01
N SER A 256 -10.08 -9.37 -12.33
CA SER A 256 -9.19 -8.72 -13.30
C SER A 256 -7.72 -8.77 -12.87
N ILE A 257 -7.44 -8.52 -11.59
CA ILE A 257 -6.08 -8.58 -11.03
C ILE A 257 -5.60 -10.03 -10.94
N GLU A 258 -6.45 -10.98 -10.50
CA GLU A 258 -6.14 -12.42 -10.51
C GLU A 258 -5.71 -12.88 -11.90
N LYS A 259 -6.49 -12.51 -12.93
CA LYS A 259 -6.19 -12.81 -14.33
C LYS A 259 -4.88 -12.18 -14.81
N TYR A 260 -4.58 -10.96 -14.37
CA TYR A 260 -3.31 -10.32 -14.72
C TYR A 260 -2.13 -11.12 -14.14
N TYR A 261 -2.18 -11.43 -12.85
CA TYR A 261 -1.12 -12.18 -12.19
C TYR A 261 -0.93 -13.59 -12.76
N ASP A 262 -2.01 -14.28 -13.12
CA ASP A 262 -1.94 -15.59 -13.76
C ASP A 262 -1.33 -15.52 -15.17
N GLU A 263 -1.67 -14.52 -15.98
CA GLU A 263 -1.11 -14.37 -17.34
C GLU A 263 0.40 -14.10 -17.35
N ILE A 264 0.92 -13.46 -16.31
CA ILE A 264 2.37 -13.23 -16.14
C ILE A 264 3.05 -14.31 -15.28
N GLU A 265 2.31 -15.34 -14.87
CA GLU A 265 2.77 -16.43 -13.99
C GLU A 265 3.46 -15.93 -12.70
N PHE A 266 3.00 -14.79 -12.17
CA PHE A 266 3.62 -14.15 -11.02
C PHE A 266 3.27 -14.88 -9.72
N LYS A 267 4.25 -14.98 -8.81
CA LYS A 267 4.02 -15.37 -7.42
C LYS A 267 4.84 -14.47 -6.50
N ASP A 268 4.24 -14.05 -5.39
CA ASP A 268 4.94 -13.33 -4.32
C ASP A 268 5.83 -14.29 -3.53
N TRP A 269 5.30 -15.47 -3.20
CA TRP A 269 6.04 -16.54 -2.54
C TRP A 269 5.51 -17.92 -2.90
N GLU A 270 6.27 -18.95 -2.53
CA GLU A 270 5.79 -20.32 -2.52
C GLU A 270 5.43 -20.72 -1.10
N HIS A 271 4.19 -21.18 -0.89
CA HIS A 271 3.69 -21.51 0.43
C HIS A 271 4.50 -22.65 1.07
N SER A 272 4.91 -22.50 2.33
CA SER A 272 5.91 -23.38 2.95
C SER A 272 5.46 -24.85 3.08
N ILE A 273 4.18 -25.11 3.35
CA ILE A 273 3.65 -26.49 3.49
C ILE A 273 2.94 -27.03 2.25
N SER A 274 2.05 -26.25 1.63
CA SER A 274 1.28 -26.68 0.45
C SER A 274 2.05 -26.55 -0.86
N LYS A 275 3.13 -25.77 -0.90
CA LYS A 275 3.91 -25.44 -2.11
C LYS A 275 3.12 -24.70 -3.20
N ALA A 276 1.94 -24.18 -2.87
CA ALA A 276 1.17 -23.36 -3.80
C ALA A 276 1.92 -22.06 -4.16
N PRO A 277 1.90 -21.62 -5.43
CA PRO A 277 2.47 -20.34 -5.84
C PRO A 277 1.50 -19.22 -5.45
N MET A 278 1.77 -18.50 -4.37
CA MET A 278 0.79 -17.59 -3.77
C MET A 278 0.88 -16.16 -4.29
N LEU A 279 -0.25 -15.46 -4.17
CA LEU A 279 -0.36 -14.01 -4.30
C LEU A 279 -0.64 -13.41 -2.92
N LYS A 280 -0.05 -12.24 -2.64
CA LYS A 280 -0.38 -11.42 -1.48
C LYS A 280 -1.23 -10.24 -1.96
N ALA A 281 -2.30 -9.92 -1.25
CA ALA A 281 -2.99 -8.64 -1.42
C ALA A 281 -2.58 -7.64 -0.33
N GLN A 282 -2.42 -6.36 -0.67
CA GLN A 282 -2.03 -5.30 0.25
C GLN A 282 -3.01 -4.15 0.12
N HIS A 283 -3.73 -3.87 1.23
CA HIS A 283 -4.58 -2.68 1.42
C HIS A 283 -5.17 -2.07 0.13
N PRO A 284 -6.03 -2.81 -0.61
CA PRO A 284 -6.65 -2.36 -1.87
C PRO A 284 -7.76 -1.34 -1.62
N ASP A 285 -7.48 -0.28 -0.85
CA ASP A 285 -8.49 0.67 -0.39
C ASP A 285 -9.03 1.53 -1.54
N PHE A 286 -8.19 1.95 -2.49
CA PHE A 286 -8.63 2.68 -3.69
C PHE A 286 -9.49 1.80 -4.60
N GLU A 287 -9.10 0.56 -4.79
CA GLU A 287 -9.85 -0.43 -5.56
C GLU A 287 -11.21 -0.69 -4.90
N ALA A 288 -11.22 -1.00 -3.60
CA ALA A 288 -12.42 -1.19 -2.79
C ALA A 288 -13.35 0.02 -2.87
N TRP A 289 -12.84 1.22 -2.57
CA TRP A 289 -13.58 2.47 -2.67
C TRP A 289 -14.23 2.65 -4.04
N SER A 290 -13.48 2.41 -5.12
CA SER A 290 -13.97 2.63 -6.48
C SER A 290 -15.09 1.68 -6.90
N MET A 291 -15.17 0.50 -6.27
CA MET A 291 -16.24 -0.48 -6.48
C MET A 291 -17.45 -0.23 -5.56
N GLY A 292 -17.25 0.46 -4.45
CA GLY A 292 -18.28 0.80 -3.47
C GLY A 292 -19.26 1.90 -3.92
N THR A 293 -20.42 1.96 -3.26
CA THR A 293 -21.47 2.95 -3.56
C THR A 293 -20.95 4.38 -3.43
N HIS A 294 -20.13 4.69 -2.42
CA HIS A 294 -19.57 6.02 -2.22
C HIS A 294 -18.66 6.45 -3.39
N GLY A 295 -17.70 5.60 -3.79
CA GLY A 295 -16.81 5.91 -4.91
C GLY A 295 -17.54 6.00 -6.25
N LYS A 296 -18.52 5.12 -6.50
CA LYS A 296 -19.40 5.20 -7.70
C LYS A 296 -20.19 6.51 -7.78
N ASN A 297 -20.46 7.16 -6.66
CA ASN A 297 -21.16 8.45 -6.60
C ASN A 297 -20.21 9.65 -6.43
N GLY A 298 -18.89 9.46 -6.59
CA GLY A 298 -17.90 10.54 -6.53
C GLY A 298 -17.60 11.07 -5.12
N VAL A 299 -18.04 10.39 -4.05
CA VAL A 299 -17.62 10.71 -2.68
C VAL A 299 -16.19 10.23 -2.49
N THR A 300 -15.28 11.13 -2.17
CA THR A 300 -13.83 10.87 -2.13
C THR A 300 -13.36 10.51 -0.73
N CYS A 301 -12.16 9.91 -0.64
CA CYS A 301 -11.50 9.64 0.65
C CYS A 301 -11.43 10.90 1.54
N ILE A 302 -11.21 12.07 0.93
CA ILE A 302 -11.03 13.34 1.66
C ILE A 302 -12.36 13.83 2.24
N ASP A 303 -13.51 13.49 1.64
CA ASP A 303 -14.82 13.91 2.17
C ASP A 303 -15.14 13.25 3.52
N CYS A 304 -14.61 12.04 3.74
CA CYS A 304 -14.76 11.32 5.01
C CYS A 304 -13.55 11.50 5.94
N HIS A 305 -12.34 11.29 5.44
CA HIS A 305 -11.15 11.18 6.30
C HIS A 305 -10.43 12.51 6.55
N MET A 306 -10.70 13.54 5.75
CA MET A 306 -10.04 14.85 5.82
C MET A 306 -11.07 15.97 5.63
N ALA A 307 -12.15 15.90 6.41
CA ALA A 307 -13.26 16.83 6.31
C ALA A 307 -12.83 18.29 6.56
N LYS A 308 -13.63 19.23 6.06
CA LYS A 308 -13.42 20.64 6.35
C LYS A 308 -13.72 20.91 7.82
N LYS A 309 -12.84 21.65 8.48
CA LYS A 309 -13.02 22.19 9.83
C LYS A 309 -12.97 23.71 9.80
N GLN A 310 -13.58 24.32 10.81
CA GLN A 310 -13.51 25.76 11.07
C GLN A 310 -12.72 25.98 12.35
N ASP A 311 -11.77 26.92 12.33
CA ASP A 311 -11.04 27.30 13.54
C ASP A 311 -11.84 28.29 14.42
N LYS A 312 -11.25 28.71 15.54
CA LYS A 312 -11.86 29.65 16.49
C LYS A 312 -12.16 31.03 15.88
N ASP A 313 -11.45 31.40 14.82
CA ASP A 313 -11.59 32.68 14.13
C ASP A 313 -12.56 32.59 12.93
N GLY A 314 -13.19 31.43 12.73
CA GLY A 314 -14.14 31.21 11.65
C GLY A 314 -13.49 30.83 10.30
N LYS A 315 -12.18 30.62 10.22
CA LYS A 315 -11.51 30.24 8.98
C LYS A 315 -11.67 28.75 8.70
N VAL A 316 -12.13 28.43 7.50
CA VAL A 316 -12.29 27.05 7.03
C VAL A 316 -10.98 26.51 6.46
N PHE A 317 -10.61 25.30 6.87
CA PHE A 317 -9.44 24.58 6.38
C PHE A 317 -9.74 23.07 6.24
N THR A 318 -8.86 22.32 5.57
CA THR A 318 -8.96 20.85 5.52
C THR A 318 -8.31 20.28 6.77
N ASP A 319 -9.02 19.44 7.52
CA ASP A 319 -8.44 18.69 8.62
C ASP A 319 -7.43 17.67 8.08
N HIS A 320 -6.19 17.72 8.57
CA HIS A 320 -5.13 16.78 8.17
C HIS A 320 -4.90 15.69 9.22
N GLN A 321 -5.65 15.69 10.33
CA GLN A 321 -5.74 14.50 11.17
C GLN A 321 -6.59 13.47 10.41
N VAL A 322 -5.95 12.69 9.54
CA VAL A 322 -6.64 11.66 8.75
C VAL A 322 -7.33 10.69 9.72
N VAL A 323 -8.65 10.80 9.84
CA VAL A 323 -9.40 10.06 10.87
C VAL A 323 -9.50 8.60 10.48
N GLY A 324 -9.24 7.69 11.42
CA GLY A 324 -9.45 6.26 11.19
C GLY A 324 -10.94 5.91 11.11
N ASN A 325 -11.77 6.53 11.97
CA ASN A 325 -13.20 6.23 12.06
C ASN A 325 -14.07 7.50 11.89
N PRO A 326 -14.36 7.91 10.64
CA PRO A 326 -15.06 9.18 10.39
C PRO A 326 -16.50 9.23 10.94
N VAL A 327 -17.16 8.08 11.14
CA VAL A 327 -18.53 8.03 11.69
C VAL A 327 -18.55 8.20 13.21
N VAL A 328 -17.47 7.87 13.92
CA VAL A 328 -17.34 8.09 15.36
C VAL A 328 -16.67 9.42 15.65
N ASP A 329 -15.54 9.68 15.01
CA ASP A 329 -14.60 10.73 15.42
C ASP A 329 -14.98 12.11 14.87
N ASN A 330 -15.76 12.17 13.78
CA ASN A 330 -16.05 13.43 13.09
C ASN A 330 -17.40 13.48 12.35
N PHE A 331 -18.42 12.79 12.86
CA PHE A 331 -19.72 12.60 12.20
C PHE A 331 -20.35 13.87 11.61
N GLN A 332 -20.34 14.97 12.37
CA GLN A 332 -21.01 16.22 11.98
C GLN A 332 -20.38 16.87 10.74
N ASN A 333 -19.07 16.71 10.55
CA ASN A 333 -18.37 17.29 9.40
C ASN A 333 -18.22 16.30 8.23
N THR A 334 -18.59 15.04 8.43
CA THR A 334 -18.44 13.94 7.47
C THR A 334 -19.83 13.44 7.03
N CYS A 335 -20.38 12.44 7.71
CA CYS A 335 -21.59 11.72 7.34
C CYS A 335 -22.83 12.62 7.34
N ALA A 336 -22.98 13.48 8.35
CA ALA A 336 -24.15 14.36 8.51
C ALA A 336 -24.32 15.38 7.38
N ARG A 337 -23.31 15.55 6.52
CA ARG A 337 -23.38 16.44 5.36
C ARG A 337 -24.23 15.88 4.22
N CYS A 338 -24.46 14.56 4.22
CA CYS A 338 -25.21 13.85 3.17
C CYS A 338 -26.31 12.94 3.72
N HIS A 339 -26.28 12.61 5.01
CA HIS A 339 -27.19 11.65 5.63
C HIS A 339 -28.04 12.30 6.74
N ASP A 340 -29.35 12.04 6.70
CA ASP A 340 -30.30 12.47 7.73
C ASP A 340 -30.38 11.50 8.93
N GLN A 341 -29.80 10.30 8.80
CA GLN A 341 -29.73 9.31 9.87
C GLN A 341 -28.87 9.80 11.03
N SER A 342 -29.17 9.36 12.26
CA SER A 342 -28.36 9.68 13.43
C SER A 342 -26.98 9.01 13.39
N GLN A 343 -26.02 9.57 14.11
CA GLN A 343 -24.70 8.97 14.30
C GLN A 343 -24.81 7.55 14.85
N GLU A 344 -25.68 7.33 15.84
CA GLU A 344 -25.90 6.01 16.44
C GLU A 344 -26.37 4.99 15.39
N THR A 345 -27.30 5.37 14.51
CA THR A 345 -27.79 4.49 13.44
C THR A 345 -26.64 4.12 12.49
N LEU A 346 -25.85 5.09 12.03
CA LEU A 346 -24.75 4.80 11.11
C LEU A 346 -23.63 3.99 11.76
N VAL A 347 -23.30 4.25 13.03
CA VAL A 347 -22.34 3.42 13.80
C VAL A 347 -22.81 1.97 13.86
N LYS A 348 -24.10 1.72 14.18
CA LYS A 348 -24.67 0.37 14.20
C LYS A 348 -24.63 -0.30 12.83
N THR A 349 -24.93 0.44 11.76
CA THR A 349 -24.85 -0.09 10.38
C THR A 349 -23.43 -0.50 10.02
N VAL A 350 -22.43 0.35 10.28
CA VAL A 350 -21.02 0.04 10.00
C VAL A 350 -20.53 -1.14 10.84
N ALA A 351 -20.93 -1.21 12.11
CA ALA A 351 -20.63 -2.35 12.97
C ALA A 351 -21.26 -3.66 12.48
N GLN A 352 -22.51 -3.61 11.99
CA GLN A 352 -23.18 -4.78 11.41
C GLN A 352 -22.46 -5.27 10.15
N HIS A 353 -22.11 -4.37 9.22
CA HIS A 353 -21.35 -4.76 8.04
C HIS A 353 -20.00 -5.41 8.41
N LYS A 354 -19.31 -4.87 9.41
CA LYS A 354 -18.05 -5.44 9.91
C LYS A 354 -18.26 -6.86 10.46
N ALA A 355 -19.32 -7.07 11.23
CA ALA A 355 -19.68 -8.38 11.77
C ALA A 355 -20.01 -9.38 10.67
N ASP A 356 -20.87 -9.01 9.71
CA ASP A 356 -21.29 -9.87 8.61
C ASP A 356 -20.11 -10.30 7.73
N VAL A 357 -19.26 -9.34 7.35
CA VAL A 357 -18.05 -9.61 6.57
C VAL A 357 -17.11 -10.53 7.35
N ARG A 358 -16.87 -10.26 8.64
CA ARG A 358 -15.96 -11.07 9.46
C ARG A 358 -16.47 -12.49 9.65
N GLU A 359 -17.78 -12.68 9.84
CA GLU A 359 -18.38 -14.01 10.02
C GLU A 359 -18.08 -14.93 8.83
N VAL A 360 -18.31 -14.45 7.61
CA VAL A 360 -18.07 -15.26 6.40
C VAL A 360 -16.58 -15.36 6.06
N MET A 361 -15.78 -14.35 6.39
CA MET A 361 -14.33 -14.35 6.20
C MET A 361 -13.68 -15.47 7.01
N ILE A 362 -14.05 -15.65 8.28
CA ILE A 362 -13.53 -16.73 9.13
C ILE A 362 -13.85 -18.10 8.53
N LYS A 363 -15.05 -18.27 7.95
CA LYS A 363 -15.42 -19.53 7.29
C LYS A 363 -14.49 -19.84 6.12
N LEU A 364 -14.12 -18.83 5.32
CA LEU A 364 -13.17 -18.99 4.22
C LEU A 364 -11.75 -19.31 4.72
N GLU A 365 -11.28 -18.59 5.74
CA GLU A 365 -9.98 -18.84 6.38
C GLU A 365 -9.85 -20.30 6.85
N ASP A 366 -10.87 -20.81 7.54
CA ASP A 366 -10.91 -22.20 7.99
C ASP A 366 -10.82 -23.21 6.83
N GLN A 367 -11.40 -22.90 5.65
CA GLN A 367 -11.26 -23.77 4.47
C GLN A 367 -9.86 -23.69 3.86
N ILE A 368 -9.26 -22.50 3.76
CA ILE A 368 -7.93 -22.30 3.18
C ILE A 368 -6.87 -22.98 4.05
N VAL A 369 -6.95 -22.83 5.38
CA VAL A 369 -6.07 -23.52 6.33
C VAL A 369 -6.14 -25.04 6.13
N LYS A 370 -7.35 -25.60 6.03
CA LYS A 370 -7.53 -27.04 5.78
C LYS A 370 -6.93 -27.46 4.46
N ALA A 371 -7.18 -26.71 3.39
CA ALA A 371 -6.64 -26.99 2.07
C ALA A 371 -5.09 -26.99 2.06
N HIS A 372 -4.44 -26.10 2.81
CA HIS A 372 -2.97 -26.11 2.92
C HIS A 372 -2.43 -27.35 3.63
N PHE A 373 -3.06 -27.81 4.71
CA PHE A 373 -2.65 -29.04 5.40
C PHE A 373 -2.98 -30.31 4.59
N GLU A 374 -4.13 -30.34 3.90
CA GLU A 374 -4.49 -31.43 2.98
C GLU A 374 -3.49 -31.52 1.82
N ALA A 375 -3.06 -30.39 1.27
CA ALA A 375 -2.01 -30.33 0.26
C ALA A 375 -0.66 -30.83 0.79
N LYS A 376 -0.30 -30.44 2.03
CA LYS A 376 0.90 -30.96 2.70
C LYS A 376 0.84 -32.49 2.84
N ALA A 377 -0.30 -33.04 3.29
CA ALA A 377 -0.48 -34.48 3.44
C ALA A 377 -0.39 -35.22 2.10
N ALA A 378 -0.92 -34.64 1.01
CA ALA A 378 -0.76 -35.19 -0.34
C ALA A 378 0.71 -35.23 -0.76
N TRP A 379 1.48 -34.17 -0.50
CA TRP A 379 2.92 -34.17 -0.76
C TRP A 379 3.67 -35.21 0.07
N ASP A 380 3.38 -35.30 1.37
CA ASP A 380 4.00 -36.28 2.26
C ASP A 380 3.71 -37.74 1.81
N ALA A 381 2.57 -37.97 1.16
CA ALA A 381 2.15 -39.26 0.62
C ALA A 381 2.70 -39.56 -0.79
N GLY A 382 3.46 -38.65 -1.40
CA GLY A 382 4.11 -38.86 -2.69
C GLY A 382 3.33 -38.37 -3.91
N ALA A 383 2.38 -37.45 -3.75
CA ALA A 383 1.70 -36.82 -4.88
C ALA A 383 2.68 -36.12 -5.84
N THR A 384 2.38 -36.17 -7.14
CA THR A 384 3.21 -35.52 -8.17
C THR A 384 2.80 -34.07 -8.40
N LYS A 385 3.67 -33.29 -9.06
CA LYS A 385 3.37 -31.90 -9.43
C LYS A 385 2.16 -31.80 -10.35
N GLU A 386 2.00 -32.75 -11.26
CA GLU A 386 0.89 -32.83 -12.21
C GLU A 386 -0.42 -33.09 -11.49
N GLU A 387 -0.44 -33.97 -10.49
CA GLU A 387 -1.62 -34.22 -9.66
C GLU A 387 -2.02 -32.98 -8.85
N MET A 388 -1.03 -32.31 -8.28
CA MET A 388 -1.27 -31.18 -7.38
C MET A 388 -1.63 -29.87 -8.12
N LYS A 389 -1.26 -29.72 -9.39
CA LYS A 389 -1.36 -28.47 -10.15
C LYS A 389 -2.68 -27.74 -9.96
N ASP A 390 -3.80 -28.40 -10.24
CA ASP A 390 -5.11 -27.74 -10.22
C ASP A 390 -5.60 -27.47 -8.80
N ALA A 391 -5.25 -28.33 -7.83
CA ALA A 391 -5.55 -28.10 -6.42
C ALA A 391 -4.79 -26.87 -5.88
N LEU A 392 -3.51 -26.72 -6.24
CA LEU A 392 -2.70 -25.58 -5.85
C LEU A 392 -3.16 -24.27 -6.50
N GLN A 393 -3.61 -24.33 -7.76
CA GLN A 393 -4.22 -23.17 -8.42
C GLN A 393 -5.50 -22.74 -7.70
N ALA A 394 -6.35 -23.69 -7.31
CA ALA A 394 -7.56 -23.39 -6.55
C ALA A 394 -7.25 -22.81 -5.15
N ILE A 395 -6.20 -23.31 -4.46
CA ILE A 395 -5.70 -22.71 -3.21
C ILE A 395 -5.25 -21.26 -3.43
N ARG A 396 -4.43 -21.02 -4.47
CA ARG A 396 -3.93 -19.69 -4.83
C ARG A 396 -5.08 -18.71 -5.04
N HIS A 397 -6.10 -19.08 -5.82
CA HIS A 397 -7.27 -18.24 -6.09
C HIS A 397 -8.15 -18.04 -4.86
N ALA A 398 -8.38 -19.09 -4.07
CA ALA A 398 -9.14 -18.98 -2.82
C ALA A 398 -8.51 -17.97 -1.86
N GLN A 399 -7.19 -18.07 -1.66
CA GLN A 399 -6.47 -17.17 -0.77
C GLN A 399 -6.30 -15.77 -1.35
N TRP A 400 -6.06 -15.61 -2.66
CA TRP A 400 -6.03 -14.30 -3.30
C TRP A 400 -7.33 -13.53 -3.03
N ARG A 401 -8.47 -14.18 -3.22
CA ARG A 401 -9.80 -13.59 -3.01
C ARG A 401 -10.04 -13.26 -1.53
N TRP A 402 -9.67 -14.17 -0.61
CA TRP A 402 -9.70 -13.87 0.82
C TRP A 402 -8.86 -12.65 1.17
N ASP A 403 -7.59 -12.64 0.75
CA ASP A 403 -6.61 -11.63 1.12
C ASP A 403 -7.02 -10.27 0.55
N PHE A 404 -7.52 -10.20 -0.69
CA PHE A 404 -8.03 -8.97 -1.29
C PHE A 404 -9.21 -8.38 -0.49
N ALA A 405 -10.09 -9.24 0.05
CA ALA A 405 -11.20 -8.79 0.89
C ALA A 405 -10.75 -8.38 2.31
N ALA A 406 -9.74 -9.04 2.86
CA ALA A 406 -9.25 -8.84 4.23
C ALA A 406 -8.22 -7.70 4.35
N ALA A 407 -7.41 -7.46 3.32
CA ALA A 407 -6.26 -6.57 3.39
C ALA A 407 -6.64 -5.09 3.49
N SER A 408 -7.84 -4.70 3.03
CA SER A 408 -8.42 -3.38 3.29
C SER A 408 -9.25 -3.45 4.57
N HIS A 409 -8.73 -2.86 5.65
CA HIS A 409 -9.44 -2.83 6.93
C HIS A 409 -10.74 -2.02 6.86
N GLY A 410 -10.84 -1.08 5.91
CA GLY A 410 -12.05 -0.30 5.63
C GLY A 410 -13.04 -0.97 4.68
N MET A 411 -12.77 -2.18 4.16
CA MET A 411 -13.59 -2.84 3.15
C MET A 411 -15.07 -2.95 3.55
N HIS A 412 -15.34 -3.22 4.83
CA HIS A 412 -16.70 -3.32 5.37
C HIS A 412 -17.48 -1.98 5.38
N MET A 413 -16.80 -0.84 5.22
CA MET A 413 -17.41 0.47 5.05
C MET A 413 -17.40 0.90 3.58
N HIS A 414 -16.28 0.70 2.90
CA HIS A 414 -16.09 1.17 1.53
C HIS A 414 -16.95 0.40 0.54
N ALA A 415 -16.97 -0.94 0.63
CA ALA A 415 -17.68 -1.81 -0.31
C ALA A 415 -18.09 -3.16 0.34
N PRO A 416 -18.96 -3.15 1.37
CA PRO A 416 -19.32 -4.36 2.11
C PRO A 416 -19.97 -5.46 1.26
N ASP A 417 -20.84 -5.09 0.31
CA ASP A 417 -21.48 -6.01 -0.62
C ASP A 417 -20.47 -6.68 -1.57
N VAL A 418 -19.48 -5.89 -2.03
CA VAL A 418 -18.37 -6.39 -2.84
C VAL A 418 -17.51 -7.36 -2.02
N ALA A 419 -17.19 -7.02 -0.76
CA ALA A 419 -16.44 -7.89 0.14
C ALA A 419 -17.10 -9.27 0.29
N LEU A 420 -18.40 -9.29 0.57
CA LEU A 420 -19.19 -10.53 0.69
C LEU A 420 -19.16 -11.35 -0.60
N LYS A 421 -19.30 -10.70 -1.77
CA LYS A 421 -19.21 -11.38 -3.08
C LYS A 421 -17.82 -11.99 -3.31
N ILE A 422 -16.76 -11.26 -2.99
CA ILE A 422 -15.38 -11.75 -3.13
C ILE A 422 -15.16 -12.97 -2.23
N ILE A 423 -15.55 -12.88 -0.94
CA ILE A 423 -15.42 -13.98 0.01
C ILE A 423 -16.23 -15.21 -0.44
N ALA A 424 -17.45 -15.01 -0.96
CA ALA A 424 -18.26 -16.11 -1.51
C ALA A 424 -17.55 -16.81 -2.68
N SER A 425 -16.92 -16.06 -3.57
CA SER A 425 -16.12 -16.63 -4.67
C SER A 425 -14.84 -17.32 -4.17
N GLY A 426 -14.24 -16.85 -3.08
CA GLY A 426 -13.12 -17.54 -2.43
C GLY A 426 -13.54 -18.88 -1.81
N LEU A 427 -14.74 -18.96 -1.23
CA LEU A 427 -15.31 -20.21 -0.71
C LEU A 427 -15.54 -21.24 -1.82
N ASP A 428 -15.99 -20.81 -3.01
CA ASP A 428 -16.10 -21.67 -4.19
C ASP A 428 -14.74 -22.26 -4.58
N ARG A 429 -13.69 -21.43 -4.68
CA ARG A 429 -12.33 -21.88 -4.97
C ARG A 429 -11.76 -22.80 -3.89
N ALA A 430 -12.04 -22.51 -2.62
CA ALA A 430 -11.60 -23.36 -1.52
C ALA A 430 -12.29 -24.73 -1.53
N ALA A 431 -13.59 -24.78 -1.82
CA ALA A 431 -14.33 -26.02 -1.99
C ALA A 431 -13.75 -26.86 -3.14
N ASP A 432 -13.44 -26.21 -4.26
CA ASP A 432 -12.81 -26.86 -5.42
C ASP A 432 -11.42 -27.43 -5.08
N ALA A 433 -10.58 -26.67 -4.39
CA ALA A 433 -9.28 -27.12 -3.91
C ALA A 433 -9.39 -28.38 -3.05
N ARG A 434 -10.26 -28.33 -2.03
CA ARG A 434 -10.42 -29.44 -1.07
C ARG A 434 -11.04 -30.68 -1.72
N ALA A 435 -11.96 -30.51 -2.67
CA ALA A 435 -12.50 -31.63 -3.45
C ALA A 435 -11.42 -32.32 -4.30
N LYS A 436 -10.57 -31.54 -4.97
CA LYS A 436 -9.42 -32.07 -5.74
C LYS A 436 -8.42 -32.78 -4.82
N LEU A 437 -8.09 -32.18 -3.67
CA LEU A 437 -7.20 -32.78 -2.68
C LEU A 437 -7.76 -34.09 -2.12
N ALA A 438 -9.06 -34.17 -1.86
CA ALA A 438 -9.68 -35.40 -1.39
C ALA A 438 -9.50 -36.57 -2.38
N VAL A 439 -9.58 -36.30 -3.69
CA VAL A 439 -9.31 -37.30 -4.74
C VAL A 439 -7.85 -37.72 -4.75
N ILE A 440 -6.92 -36.76 -4.65
CA ILE A 440 -5.47 -37.04 -4.61
C ILE A 440 -5.13 -37.86 -3.36
N LEU A 441 -5.59 -37.44 -2.19
CA LEU A 441 -5.39 -38.14 -0.92
C LEU A 441 -5.90 -39.59 -0.97
N ALA A 442 -7.09 -39.81 -1.55
CA ALA A 442 -7.65 -41.15 -1.72
C ALA A 442 -6.80 -42.02 -2.66
N LYS A 443 -6.30 -41.45 -3.77
CA LYS A 443 -5.39 -42.15 -4.70
C LYS A 443 -4.10 -42.61 -4.02
N HIS A 444 -3.58 -41.80 -3.09
CA HIS A 444 -2.36 -42.11 -2.33
C HIS A 444 -2.63 -42.85 -1.01
N GLY A 445 -3.85 -43.35 -0.79
CA GLY A 445 -4.18 -44.17 0.38
C GLY A 445 -4.16 -43.43 1.72
N VAL A 446 -4.29 -42.10 1.71
CA VAL A 446 -4.31 -41.29 2.94
C VAL A 446 -5.71 -41.34 3.57
N GLN A 447 -5.77 -41.68 4.86
CA GLN A 447 -7.02 -41.67 5.62
C GLN A 447 -7.57 -40.25 5.76
N GLN A 448 -8.87 -40.09 5.47
CA GLN A 448 -9.59 -38.82 5.57
C GLN A 448 -10.67 -38.86 6.67
N PRO A 449 -10.95 -37.74 7.38
CA PRO A 449 -10.21 -36.47 7.30
C PRO A 449 -8.78 -36.61 7.84
N ILE A 450 -7.86 -35.81 7.32
CA ILE A 450 -6.48 -35.77 7.85
C ILE A 450 -6.49 -35.24 9.29
N ASN A 451 -5.41 -35.51 10.03
CA ASN A 451 -5.20 -34.87 11.32
C ASN A 451 -4.70 -33.43 11.13
N TYR A 452 -5.47 -32.45 11.57
CA TYR A 452 -5.08 -31.04 11.53
C TYR A 452 -4.27 -30.68 12.78
N PRO A 453 -3.08 -30.04 12.64
CA PRO A 453 -2.34 -29.53 13.79
C PRO A 453 -3.14 -28.48 14.56
N ASP A 454 -2.91 -28.41 15.87
CA ASP A 454 -3.51 -27.37 16.72
C ASP A 454 -2.85 -26.02 16.43
N ILE A 455 -3.67 -25.06 15.97
CA ILE A 455 -3.29 -23.67 15.69
C ILE A 455 -4.12 -22.68 16.52
N SER A 456 -4.68 -23.11 17.66
CA SER A 456 -5.58 -22.31 18.50
C SER A 456 -4.96 -21.03 19.08
N THR A 457 -3.63 -20.89 19.06
CA THR A 457 -2.91 -19.67 19.44
C THR A 457 -1.79 -19.39 18.43
N ALA A 458 -1.30 -18.15 18.43
CA ALA A 458 -0.21 -17.72 17.57
C ALA A 458 1.07 -18.54 17.80
N GLU A 459 1.41 -18.83 19.05
CA GLU A 459 2.58 -19.65 19.42
C GLU A 459 2.49 -21.05 18.82
N LYS A 460 1.30 -21.66 18.85
CA LYS A 460 1.07 -22.97 18.26
C LYS A 460 1.16 -22.91 16.74
N ALA A 461 0.55 -21.90 16.12
CA ALA A 461 0.63 -21.70 14.67
C ALA A 461 2.08 -21.46 14.20
N TRP A 462 2.85 -20.58 14.85
CA TRP A 462 4.27 -20.37 14.53
C TRP A 462 5.09 -21.66 14.65
N LYS A 463 4.86 -22.44 15.72
CA LYS A 463 5.52 -23.74 15.91
C LYS A 463 5.18 -24.71 14.78
N VAL A 464 3.91 -24.81 14.38
CA VAL A 464 3.47 -25.65 13.26
C VAL A 464 4.09 -25.20 11.94
N MET A 465 4.25 -23.90 11.75
CA MET A 465 4.83 -23.31 10.53
C MET A 465 6.36 -23.23 10.55
N GLY A 466 7.02 -23.68 11.63
CA GLY A 466 8.47 -23.68 11.78
C GLY A 466 9.09 -22.29 11.92
N ILE A 467 8.36 -21.33 12.49
CA ILE A 467 8.82 -19.94 12.71
C ILE A 467 9.31 -19.80 14.15
N ASP A 468 10.60 -19.49 14.31
CA ASP A 468 11.19 -19.15 15.62
C ASP A 468 10.93 -17.67 15.94
N ILE A 469 9.71 -17.39 16.41
CA ILE A 469 9.26 -16.02 16.66
C ILE A 469 10.05 -15.33 17.79
N GLU A 470 10.56 -16.09 18.76
CA GLU A 470 11.37 -15.56 19.86
C GLU A 470 12.70 -15.03 19.34
N LYS A 471 13.37 -15.81 18.48
CA LYS A 471 14.58 -15.36 17.81
C LYS A 471 14.33 -14.14 16.93
N GLU A 472 13.28 -14.15 16.11
CA GLU A 472 12.94 -13.03 15.22
C GLU A 472 12.72 -11.73 16.03
N ARG A 473 11.98 -11.80 17.14
CA ARG A 473 11.77 -10.66 18.04
C ARG A 473 13.05 -10.19 18.70
N LYS A 474 13.89 -11.10 19.19
CA LYS A 474 15.18 -10.78 19.81
C LYS A 474 16.12 -10.05 18.85
N ASP A 475 16.27 -10.59 17.64
CA ASP A 475 17.14 -9.99 16.61
C ASP A 475 16.62 -8.59 16.23
N LYS A 476 15.29 -8.42 16.13
CA LYS A 476 14.68 -7.13 15.83
C LYS A 476 14.88 -6.12 16.96
N GLU A 477 14.73 -6.54 18.20
CA GLU A 477 14.96 -5.68 19.37
C GLU A 477 16.41 -5.18 19.41
N GLU A 478 17.38 -6.04 19.12
CA GLU A 478 18.79 -5.64 18.99
C GLU A 478 18.98 -4.61 17.86
N PHE A 479 18.39 -4.84 16.69
CA PHE A 479 18.44 -3.90 15.57
C PHE A 479 17.85 -2.53 15.93
N ILE A 480 16.69 -2.49 16.58
CA ILE A 480 16.03 -1.25 17.01
C ILE A 480 16.92 -0.48 17.98
N LYS A 481 17.58 -1.17 18.92
CA LYS A 481 18.44 -0.53 19.93
C LYS A 481 19.79 -0.05 19.39
N THR A 482 20.29 -0.65 18.31
CA THR A 482 21.67 -0.43 17.84
C THR A 482 21.76 0.30 16.51
N VAL A 483 20.89 -0.01 15.54
CA VAL A 483 21.01 0.51 14.16
C VAL A 483 20.15 1.75 13.93
N ILE A 484 18.92 1.78 14.46
CA ILE A 484 18.02 2.94 14.28
C ILE A 484 18.61 4.24 14.86
N PRO A 485 19.24 4.24 16.07
CA PRO A 485 19.90 5.44 16.58
C PRO A 485 21.01 5.96 15.67
N GLU A 486 21.82 5.07 15.08
CA GLU A 486 22.88 5.46 14.13
C GLU A 486 22.29 6.03 12.84
N TRP A 487 21.21 5.45 12.31
CA TRP A 487 20.51 6.02 11.16
C TRP A 487 19.97 7.42 11.44
N ASN A 488 19.38 7.63 12.61
CA ASN A 488 18.88 8.94 13.02
C ASN A 488 20.02 9.95 13.19
N LYS A 489 21.14 9.53 13.79
CA LYS A 489 22.32 10.39 13.95
C LYS A 489 22.87 10.83 12.59
N GLU A 490 23.07 9.90 11.67
CA GLU A 490 23.54 10.19 10.30
C GLU A 490 22.56 11.14 9.56
N ALA A 491 21.25 10.91 9.71
CA ALA A 491 20.24 11.76 9.09
C ALA A 491 20.24 13.20 9.64
N ILE A 492 20.46 13.36 10.96
CA ILE A 492 20.61 14.68 11.60
C ILE A 492 21.88 15.37 11.10
N GLU A 493 23.00 14.66 11.02
CA GLU A 493 24.27 15.19 10.50
C GLU A 493 24.14 15.66 9.03
N LYS A 494 23.31 14.97 8.23
CA LYS A 494 22.96 15.37 6.86
C LYS A 494 21.90 16.47 6.76
N GLY A 495 21.28 16.87 7.88
CA GLY A 495 20.18 17.84 7.89
C GLY A 495 18.88 17.33 7.25
N LEU A 496 18.68 16.01 7.18
CA LEU A 496 17.49 15.39 6.58
C LEU A 496 16.30 15.35 7.52
N ILE A 497 16.51 15.54 8.82
CA ILE A 497 15.46 15.54 9.84
C ILE A 497 15.80 16.50 10.97
N LEU A 498 14.77 17.12 11.56
CA LEU A 498 14.91 17.99 12.73
C LEU A 498 14.65 17.24 14.03
N THR A 499 13.63 16.38 14.04
CA THR A 499 13.22 15.59 15.20
C THR A 499 13.16 14.12 14.79
N PRO A 500 13.95 13.22 15.40
CA PRO A 500 13.92 11.81 15.03
C PRO A 500 12.53 11.21 15.29
N PRO A 501 12.06 10.27 14.45
CA PRO A 501 10.80 9.59 14.70
C PRO A 501 10.91 8.74 15.97
N PRO A 502 9.79 8.45 16.67
CA PRO A 502 9.80 7.59 17.83
C PRO A 502 10.46 6.24 17.51
N THR A 503 11.37 5.79 18.37
CA THR A 503 12.07 4.52 18.18
C THR A 503 11.20 3.32 18.55
N THR A 504 10.18 3.52 19.36
CA THR A 504 9.31 2.45 19.87
C THR A 504 7.85 2.83 19.66
N PRO A 505 6.97 1.89 19.29
CA PRO A 505 5.54 2.13 19.34
C PRO A 505 5.16 2.36 20.81
N GLU A 506 4.67 3.55 21.17
CA GLU A 506 3.87 3.67 22.39
C GLU A 506 2.62 2.81 22.21
N LYS A 507 2.33 1.95 23.20
CA LYS A 507 1.15 1.08 23.21
C LYS A 507 -0.08 1.87 23.60
#